data_AF-A0A959KFI8-F1
#
_entry.id   AF-A0A959KFI8-F1
#
_cell.length_a   1.000
_cell.length_b   1.000
_cell.length_c   1.000
_cell.angle_alpha   90.00
_cell.angle_beta   90.00
_cell.angle_gamma   90.00
#
_symmetry.space_group_name_H-M   'P 1'
#
loop_
_entity.id
_entity.type
_entity.pdbx_description
1 polymer ?
#
loop_
_entity_poly.entity_id
_entity_poly.type
_entity_poly.pdbx_seq_one_letter_code
_entity_poly.pdbx_strand_id
1 'polypeptide(L)'
;TVSGAITFGLILNPFQATHTILYEGLMKDPEIYGLAIIAQIPFALLFIYLFSNWRSEKSASMGFIAGAIIGALIGLCFALMTLAQMNLIDWVVVVTDVVGHAVWGGFTGGSIAWVLGRKK
;
A
#
# COMPACT_ATOMS: atom_id res chain seq x y z
N THR A 1 -2.44 -17.12 -4.61
CA THR A 1 -3.29 -18.32 -4.43
C THR A 1 -4.12 -18.53 -5.68
N VAL A 2 -4.60 -19.76 -5.95
CA VAL A 2 -5.51 -20.05 -7.08
C VAL A 2 -6.77 -19.19 -7.00
N SER A 3 -7.30 -18.95 -5.79
CA SER A 3 -8.41 -18.02 -5.56
C SER A 3 -8.10 -16.60 -6.01
N GLY A 4 -6.91 -16.08 -5.72
CA GLY A 4 -6.49 -14.75 -6.18
C GLY A 4 -6.42 -14.64 -7.70
N ALA A 5 -5.90 -15.66 -8.38
CA ALA A 5 -5.83 -15.68 -9.85
C ALA A 5 -7.22 -15.72 -10.50
N ILE A 6 -8.16 -16.45 -9.92
CA ILE A 6 -9.54 -16.50 -10.40
C ILE A 6 -10.24 -15.15 -10.17
N THR A 7 -10.18 -14.61 -8.94
CA THR A 7 -10.86 -13.37 -8.59
C THR A 7 -10.29 -12.18 -9.38
N PHE A 8 -8.96 -12.01 -9.40
CA PHE A 8 -8.35 -10.87 -10.08
C PHE A 8 -8.22 -11.07 -11.59
N GLY A 9 -7.81 -12.26 -12.03
CA GLY A 9 -7.52 -12.52 -13.44
C GLY A 9 -8.77 -12.76 -14.30
N LEU A 10 -9.75 -13.51 -13.81
CA LEU A 10 -10.91 -13.90 -14.63
C LEU A 10 -12.14 -13.03 -14.41
N ILE A 11 -12.32 -12.49 -13.21
CA ILE A 11 -13.53 -11.71 -12.86
C ILE A 11 -13.24 -10.21 -12.94
N LEU A 12 -12.24 -9.73 -12.20
CA LEU A 12 -11.98 -8.30 -12.08
C LEU A 12 -11.32 -7.71 -13.32
N ASN A 13 -10.35 -8.38 -13.93
CA ASN A 13 -9.59 -7.81 -15.05
C ASN A 13 -10.50 -7.43 -16.26
N PRO A 14 -11.41 -8.30 -16.74
CA PRO A 14 -12.31 -7.92 -17.84
C PRO A 14 -13.22 -6.74 -17.48
N PHE A 15 -13.71 -6.69 -16.25
CA PHE A 15 -14.55 -5.57 -15.77
C PHE A 15 -13.74 -4.27 -15.66
N GLN A 16 -12.51 -4.33 -15.15
CA GLN A 16 -11.65 -3.15 -15.06
C GLN A 16 -11.27 -2.64 -16.45
N ALA A 17 -11.03 -3.53 -17.42
CA ALA A 17 -10.72 -3.14 -18.79
C ALA A 17 -11.84 -2.30 -19.44
N THR A 18 -13.12 -2.58 -19.16
CA THR A 18 -14.25 -1.77 -19.69
C THR A 18 -14.41 -0.42 -19.02
N HIS A 19 -13.71 -0.18 -17.90
CA HIS A 19 -13.79 1.05 -17.11
C HIS A 19 -12.46 1.80 -16.99
N THR A 20 -11.43 1.38 -17.74
CA THR A 20 -10.11 2.00 -17.72
C THR A 20 -9.91 2.85 -18.97
N ILE A 21 -9.51 4.10 -18.78
CA ILE A 21 -9.07 4.96 -19.88
C ILE A 21 -7.64 4.59 -20.23
N LEU A 22 -7.39 4.28 -21.50
CA LEU A 22 -6.07 3.92 -22.01
C LEU A 22 -5.42 5.13 -22.67
N TYR A 23 -4.20 5.44 -22.24
CA TYR A 23 -3.33 6.43 -22.85
C TYR A 23 -2.13 5.72 -23.46
N GLU A 24 -1.80 6.03 -24.71
CA GLU A 24 -0.66 5.44 -25.40
C GLU A 24 0.64 5.77 -24.66
N GLY A 25 1.49 4.74 -24.44
CA GLY A 25 2.75 4.87 -23.71
C GLY A 25 2.65 4.97 -22.19
N LEU A 26 1.45 5.05 -21.60
CA LEU A 26 1.28 5.11 -20.14
C LEU A 26 1.61 3.77 -19.48
N MET A 27 1.09 2.67 -20.01
CA MET A 27 1.30 1.33 -19.48
C MET A 27 2.65 0.78 -19.96
N LYS A 28 3.40 0.17 -19.06
CA LYS A 28 4.61 -0.58 -19.40
C LYS A 28 4.26 -1.94 -19.98
N ASP A 29 5.15 -2.45 -20.83
CA ASP A 29 4.98 -3.79 -21.37
C ASP A 29 4.94 -4.85 -20.26
N PRO A 30 4.07 -5.86 -20.42
CA PRO A 30 3.87 -6.91 -19.41
C PRO A 30 5.15 -7.69 -19.09
N GLU A 31 6.18 -7.66 -19.94
CA GLU A 31 7.42 -8.38 -19.69
C GLU A 31 8.23 -7.86 -18.48
N ILE A 32 7.89 -6.68 -17.93
CA ILE A 32 8.59 -6.03 -16.80
C ILE A 32 7.91 -6.31 -15.43
N TYR A 33 7.31 -7.49 -15.24
CA TYR A 33 6.60 -7.84 -13.98
C TYR A 33 7.48 -8.11 -12.76
N GLY A 34 8.81 -8.18 -12.89
CA GLY A 34 9.70 -8.46 -11.76
C GLY A 34 9.52 -7.47 -10.60
N LEU A 35 9.37 -6.19 -10.92
CA LEU A 35 9.13 -5.15 -9.91
C LEU A 35 7.72 -5.24 -9.30
N ALA A 36 6.71 -5.65 -10.09
CA ALA A 36 5.35 -5.84 -9.60
C ALA A 36 5.24 -6.99 -8.58
N ILE A 37 6.09 -8.03 -8.70
CA ILE A 37 6.19 -9.10 -7.70
C ILE A 37 6.81 -8.54 -6.40
N ILE A 38 7.90 -7.77 -6.52
CA ILE A 38 8.57 -7.14 -5.37
C ILE A 38 7.63 -6.16 -4.64
N ALA A 39 6.77 -5.46 -5.39
CA ALA A 39 5.77 -4.55 -4.83
C ALA A 39 4.77 -5.21 -3.88
N GLN A 40 4.62 -6.54 -3.91
CA GLN A 40 3.76 -7.29 -2.99
C GLN A 40 4.41 -7.54 -1.62
N ILE A 41 5.74 -7.42 -1.50
CA ILE A 41 6.47 -7.66 -0.24
C ILE A 41 6.05 -6.65 0.84
N PRO A 42 6.01 -5.32 0.58
CA PRO A 42 5.49 -4.35 1.55
C PRO A 42 4.07 -4.68 2.03
N PHE A 43 3.22 -5.20 1.15
CA PHE A 43 1.85 -5.59 1.49
C PHE A 43 1.81 -6.82 2.42
N ALA A 44 2.66 -7.81 2.16
CA ALA A 44 2.82 -8.95 3.07
C ALA A 44 3.35 -8.51 4.44
N LEU A 45 4.36 -7.62 4.47
CA LEU A 45 4.90 -7.03 5.70
C LEU A 45 3.86 -6.24 6.48
N LEU A 46 2.97 -5.52 5.77
CA LEU A 46 1.84 -4.81 6.38
C LEU A 46 0.94 -5.78 7.14
N PHE A 47 0.54 -6.90 6.53
CA PHE A 47 -0.29 -7.89 7.21
C PHE A 47 0.42 -8.53 8.40
N ILE A 48 1.71 -8.87 8.25
CA ILE A 48 2.51 -9.38 9.37
C ILE A 48 2.49 -8.36 10.52
N TYR A 49 2.77 -7.09 10.23
CA TYR A 49 2.76 -6.04 11.24
C TYR A 49 1.40 -5.91 11.94
N LEU A 50 0.30 -5.87 11.17
CA LEU A 50 -1.05 -5.77 11.71
C LEU A 50 -1.41 -6.96 12.61
N PHE A 51 -1.16 -8.18 12.16
CA PHE A 51 -1.49 -9.38 12.93
C PHE A 51 -0.61 -9.55 14.18
N SER A 52 0.66 -9.17 14.11
CA SER A 52 1.56 -9.18 15.27
C SER A 52 1.22 -8.12 16.31
N ASN A 53 0.63 -6.99 15.92
CA ASN A 53 0.46 -5.83 16.80
C ASN A 53 -1.01 -5.44 17.05
N TRP A 54 -1.99 -6.23 16.60
CA TRP A 54 -3.41 -5.90 16.66
C TRP A 54 -3.91 -5.48 18.06
N ARG A 55 -3.42 -6.18 19.10
CA ARG A 55 -3.80 -5.95 20.52
C ARG A 55 -2.83 -5.05 21.29
N SER A 56 -1.94 -4.36 20.61
CA SER A 56 -0.97 -3.43 21.22
C SER A 56 -1.64 -2.32 22.03
N GLU A 57 -0.87 -1.76 22.96
CA GLU A 57 -1.26 -0.66 23.82
C GLU A 57 -1.68 0.58 23.02
N LYS A 58 -2.75 1.25 23.47
CA LYS A 58 -3.41 2.33 22.75
C LYS A 58 -2.98 3.70 23.31
N SER A 59 -1.69 4.00 23.22
CA SER A 59 -1.18 5.35 23.50
C SER A 59 -1.02 6.15 22.21
N ALA A 60 -1.12 7.48 22.28
CA ALA A 60 -1.01 8.34 21.11
C ALA A 60 0.36 8.20 20.41
N SER A 61 1.44 8.07 21.18
CA SER A 61 2.80 7.87 20.65
C SER A 61 2.95 6.52 19.94
N MET A 62 2.43 5.44 20.54
CA MET A 62 2.45 4.12 19.90
C MET A 62 1.57 4.08 18.65
N GLY A 63 0.41 4.76 18.69
CA GLY A 63 -0.45 4.94 17.53
C GLY A 63 0.22 5.70 16.39
N PHE A 64 1.01 6.74 16.71
CA PHE A 64 1.75 7.48 15.70
C PHE A 64 2.80 6.60 15.02
N ILE A 65 3.59 5.86 15.79
CA ILE A 65 4.61 4.96 15.23
C ILE A 65 3.95 3.87 14.39
N ALA A 66 2.91 3.23 14.90
CA ALA A 66 2.18 2.18 14.18
C ALA A 66 1.54 2.70 12.89
N GLY A 67 0.90 3.86 12.97
CA GLY A 67 0.31 4.53 11.83
C GLY A 67 1.36 4.91 10.78
N ALA A 68 2.54 5.37 11.20
CA ALA A 68 3.60 5.73 10.28
C ALA A 68 4.17 4.51 9.55
N ILE A 69 4.36 3.39 10.25
CA ILE A 69 4.80 2.12 9.65
C ILE A 69 3.75 1.62 8.64
N ILE A 70 2.47 1.61 9.04
CA ILE A 70 1.36 1.20 8.17
C ILE A 70 1.29 2.09 6.93
N GLY A 71 1.33 3.41 7.11
CA GLY A 71 1.33 4.39 6.03
C GLY A 71 2.50 4.18 5.07
N ALA A 72 3.73 4.05 5.60
CA ALA A 72 4.92 3.80 4.80
C ALA A 72 4.80 2.53 3.94
N LEU A 73 4.31 1.42 4.51
CA LEU A 73 4.14 0.15 3.80
C LEU A 73 3.05 0.22 2.73
N ILE A 74 1.96 0.94 3.00
CA ILE A 74 0.89 1.20 2.03
C ILE A 74 1.44 2.04 0.87
N GLY A 75 2.05 3.20 1.17
CA GLY A 75 2.62 4.10 0.16
C GLY A 75 3.66 3.38 -0.69
N LEU A 76 4.55 2.61 -0.07
CA LEU A 76 5.57 1.84 -0.79
C LEU A 76 4.96 0.79 -1.72
N CYS A 77 3.92 0.08 -1.27
CA CYS A 77 3.22 -0.90 -2.10
C CYS A 77 2.60 -0.22 -3.34
N PHE A 78 1.84 0.86 -3.15
CA PHE A 78 1.18 1.56 -4.26
C PHE A 78 2.18 2.19 -5.21
N ALA A 79 3.19 2.89 -4.68
CA ALA A 79 4.21 3.53 -5.50
C ALA A 79 5.04 2.51 -6.29
N LEU A 80 5.43 1.36 -5.69
CA LEU A 80 6.13 0.32 -6.44
C LEU A 80 5.25 -0.34 -7.51
N MET A 81 3.95 -0.53 -7.24
CA MET A 81 3.00 -1.04 -8.24
C MET A 81 2.86 -0.07 -9.41
N THR A 82 2.68 1.23 -9.14
CA THR A 82 2.61 2.27 -10.17
C THR A 82 3.92 2.37 -10.95
N LEU A 83 5.07 2.32 -10.29
CA LEU A 83 6.38 2.33 -10.93
C LEU A 83 6.59 1.08 -11.81
N ALA A 84 6.09 -0.08 -11.39
CA ALA A 84 6.21 -1.32 -12.15
C ALA A 84 5.31 -1.34 -13.39
N GLN A 85 4.09 -0.79 -13.28
CA GLN A 85 3.06 -0.94 -14.32
C GLN A 85 2.94 0.27 -15.25
N MET A 86 3.42 1.44 -14.83
CA MET A 86 3.21 2.70 -15.54
C MET A 86 4.52 3.48 -15.75
N ASN A 87 4.59 4.25 -16.83
CA ASN A 87 5.63 5.24 -17.12
C ASN A 87 5.34 6.60 -16.46
N LEU A 88 4.63 6.60 -15.33
CA LEU A 88 4.10 7.81 -14.71
C LEU A 88 5.03 8.42 -13.67
N ILE A 89 5.79 7.59 -12.96
CA ILE A 89 6.58 8.01 -11.79
C ILE A 89 8.00 7.45 -11.87
N ASP A 90 8.91 8.06 -11.12
CA ASP A 90 10.28 7.61 -10.95
C ASP A 90 10.57 7.26 -9.47
N TRP A 91 11.82 6.86 -9.18
CA TRP A 91 12.23 6.51 -7.83
C TRP A 91 12.20 7.69 -6.84
N VAL A 92 12.33 8.93 -7.32
CA VAL A 92 12.22 10.12 -6.46
C VAL A 92 10.78 10.24 -5.96
N VAL A 93 9.81 10.11 -6.86
CA VAL A 93 8.38 10.11 -6.50
C VAL A 93 8.07 8.98 -5.53
N VAL A 94 8.57 7.76 -5.76
CA VAL A 94 8.39 6.62 -4.83
C VAL A 94 8.85 6.99 -3.42
N VAL A 95 10.05 7.53 -3.26
CA VAL A 95 10.59 7.88 -1.93
C VAL A 95 9.75 8.99 -1.28
N THR A 96 9.41 10.04 -2.03
CA THR A 96 8.60 11.14 -1.48
C THR A 96 7.20 10.68 -1.08
N ASP A 97 6.58 9.78 -1.85
CA ASP A 97 5.25 9.25 -1.58
C ASP A 97 5.23 8.37 -0.33
N VAL A 98 6.26 7.54 -0.13
CA VAL A 98 6.43 6.74 1.09
C VAL A 98 6.56 7.63 2.32
N VAL A 99 7.36 8.69 2.25
CA VAL A 99 7.52 9.64 3.37
C VAL A 99 6.21 10.36 3.65
N GLY A 100 5.52 10.84 2.61
CA GLY A 100 4.21 11.50 2.74
C GLY A 100 3.18 10.60 3.41
N HIS A 101 3.07 9.34 2.95
CA HIS A 101 2.16 8.35 3.54
C HIS A 101 2.56 7.97 4.96
N ALA A 102 3.85 7.91 5.30
CA ALA A 102 4.30 7.67 6.67
C ALA A 102 3.87 8.79 7.62
N VAL A 103 4.04 10.05 7.20
CA VAL A 103 3.63 11.21 8.00
C VAL A 103 2.11 11.23 8.18
N TRP A 104 1.36 11.07 7.08
CA TRP A 104 -0.10 11.05 7.11
C TRP A 104 -0.65 9.88 7.93
N GLY A 105 -0.08 8.68 7.74
CA GLY A 105 -0.40 7.50 8.52
C GLY A 105 -0.10 7.67 10.00
N GLY A 106 1.01 8.31 10.35
CA GLY A 106 1.38 8.60 11.73
C GLY A 106 0.37 9.48 12.44
N PHE A 107 0.00 10.62 11.85
CA PHE A 107 -1.04 11.49 12.43
C PHE A 107 -2.39 10.78 12.56
N THR A 108 -2.76 9.99 11.56
CA THR A 108 -3.99 9.20 11.57
C THR A 108 -3.98 8.15 12.69
N GLY A 109 -2.93 7.34 12.78
CA GLY A 109 -2.77 6.31 13.80
C GLY A 109 -2.68 6.88 15.21
N GLY A 110 -1.96 7.99 15.40
CA GLY A 110 -1.87 8.70 16.68
C GLY A 110 -3.22 9.22 17.15
N SER A 111 -4.00 9.80 16.24
CA SER A 111 -5.36 10.28 16.51
C SER A 111 -6.30 9.14 16.90
N ILE A 112 -6.27 8.02 16.17
CA ILE A 112 -7.07 6.83 16.46
C ILE A 112 -6.70 6.24 17.82
N ALA A 113 -5.41 6.04 18.08
CA ALA A 113 -4.93 5.48 19.34
C ALA A 113 -5.25 6.39 20.52
N TRP A 114 -5.16 7.71 20.36
CA TRP A 114 -5.57 8.66 21.40
C TRP A 114 -7.05 8.53 21.75
N VAL A 115 -7.94 8.43 20.75
CA VAL A 115 -9.38 8.26 20.98
C VAL A 115 -9.69 6.93 21.66
N LEU A 116 -9.06 5.84 21.22
CA LEU A 116 -9.26 4.50 21.81
C LEU A 116 -8.64 4.37 23.20
N GLY A 117 -7.51 5.04 23.45
CA GLY A 117 -6.79 5.02 24.71
C GLY A 117 -7.51 5.73 25.85
N ARG A 118 -8.40 6.69 25.56
CA ARG A 118 -9.23 7.40 26.56
C ARG A 118 -10.28 6.51 27.24
N LYS A 119 -10.54 5.30 26.73
CA LYS A 119 -11.53 4.36 27.28
C LYS A 119 -10.95 3.41 28.34
N LYS A 120 -9.68 3.54 28.67
CA LYS A 120 -9.04 2.87 29.81
C LYS A 120 -8.78 3.90 30.90
#